data_AF-A8XAI5-F1
#
_entry.id   AF-A8XAI5-F1
#
_cell.length_a   1.000
_cell.length_b   1.000
_cell.length_c   1.000
_cell.angle_alpha   90.00
_cell.angle_beta   90.00
_cell.angle_gamma   90.00
#
_symmetry.space_group_name_H-M   'P 1'
#
loop_
_entity.id
_entity.type
_entity.pdbx_description
1 polymer ?
#
loop_
_entity_poly.entity_id
_entity_poly.type
_entity_poly.pdbx_seq_one_letter_code
_entity_poly.pdbx_strand_id
1 'polypeptide(L)'
;MSSSQIRNKIGQAMSKIRRCLEVDRLQPSEQGIQNLDLIQLKKVLKDNWDNHHRLVKNMNALMQLDISWAALIMDNPSERRQKREFIESNGNYAALWESCSQAIRHNKRLYEATMRLILQRHPDANLPIRLIFEIFDYS
;
A
#
# COMPACT_ATOMS: atom_id res chain seq x y z
N MET A 1 -11.74 1.61 21.61
CA MET A 1 -12.42 1.18 20.35
C MET A 1 -12.96 -0.22 20.59
N SER A 2 -14.22 -0.50 20.25
CA SER A 2 -14.83 -1.83 20.51
C SER A 2 -14.42 -2.87 19.46
N SER A 3 -14.53 -4.16 19.78
CA SER A 3 -14.24 -5.27 18.86
C SER A 3 -15.03 -5.18 17.55
N SER A 4 -16.33 -4.85 17.63
CA SER A 4 -17.17 -4.64 16.44
C SER A 4 -16.66 -3.49 15.55
N GLN A 5 -16.22 -2.37 16.15
CA GLN A 5 -15.61 -1.26 15.40
C GLN A 5 -14.30 -1.68 14.73
N ILE A 6 -13.47 -2.48 15.42
CA ILE A 6 -12.22 -3.00 14.87
C ILE A 6 -12.50 -3.90 13.66
N ARG A 7 -13.43 -4.86 13.77
CA ARG A 7 -13.84 -5.74 12.66
C ARG A 7 -14.27 -4.98 11.42
N ASN A 8 -15.17 -4.01 11.61
CA ASN A 8 -15.67 -3.19 10.50
C ASN A 8 -14.54 -2.41 9.83
N LYS A 9 -13.63 -1.83 10.63
CA LYS A 9 -12.48 -1.10 10.09
C LYS A 9 -11.47 -2.01 9.40
N ILE A 10 -11.26 -3.24 9.89
CA ILE A 10 -10.42 -4.25 9.23
C ILE A 10 -11.01 -4.60 7.86
N GLY A 11 -12.31 -4.90 7.78
CA GLY A 11 -12.97 -5.21 6.51
C GLY A 11 -12.83 -4.06 5.49
N GLN A 12 -13.01 -2.82 5.94
CA GLN A 12 -12.78 -1.63 5.09
C GLN A 12 -11.32 -1.49 4.65
N ALA A 13 -10.36 -1.69 5.55
CA ALA A 13 -8.94 -1.62 5.23
C ALA A 13 -8.53 -2.69 4.22
N MET A 14 -9.01 -3.94 4.40
CA MET A 14 -8.79 -5.04 3.45
C MET A 14 -9.31 -4.69 2.06
N SER A 15 -10.54 -4.18 1.94
CA SER A 15 -11.12 -3.79 0.66
C SER A 15 -10.30 -2.70 -0.03
N LYS A 16 -9.85 -1.69 0.73
CA LYS A 16 -8.98 -0.62 0.20
C LYS A 16 -7.62 -1.14 -0.25
N ILE A 17 -6.99 -2.04 0.51
CA ILE A 17 -5.72 -2.67 0.12
C ILE A 17 -5.89 -3.45 -1.17
N ARG A 18 -6.91 -4.33 -1.25
CA ARG A 18 -7.16 -5.13 -2.46
C ARG A 18 -7.32 -4.27 -3.71
N ARG A 19 -8.08 -3.18 -3.61
CA ARG A 19 -8.22 -2.22 -4.71
C ARG A 19 -6.88 -1.58 -5.12
N CYS A 20 -6.02 -1.26 -4.16
CA CYS A 20 -4.70 -0.70 -4.46
C CYS A 20 -3.76 -1.76 -5.09
N LEU A 21 -3.88 -3.03 -4.69
CA LEU A 21 -3.15 -4.14 -5.31
C LEU A 21 -3.63 -4.37 -6.77
N GLU A 22 -4.92 -4.21 -7.04
CA GLU A 22 -5.44 -4.24 -8.42
C GLU A 22 -4.87 -3.10 -9.26
N VAL A 23 -4.81 -1.88 -8.70
CA VAL A 23 -4.19 -0.73 -9.37
C VAL A 23 -2.69 -0.96 -9.61
N ASP A 24 -1.97 -1.54 -8.65
CA ASP A 24 -0.54 -1.87 -8.78
C ASP A 24 -0.28 -2.84 -9.93
N ARG A 25 -1.14 -3.87 -10.10
CA ARG A 25 -1.05 -4.83 -11.21
C ARG A 25 -1.23 -4.21 -12.60
N LEU A 26 -1.88 -3.05 -12.67
CA LEU A 26 -2.10 -2.30 -13.91
C LEU A 26 -1.01 -1.27 -14.19
N GLN A 27 -0.06 -1.07 -13.25
CA GLN A 27 1.06 -0.17 -13.46
C GLN A 27 2.01 -0.71 -14.56
N PRO A 28 2.63 0.16 -15.35
CA PRO A 28 3.61 -0.26 -16.33
C PRO A 28 4.85 -0.86 -15.64
N SER A 29 5.54 -1.77 -16.34
CA SER A 29 6.87 -2.21 -15.91
C SER A 29 7.92 -1.12 -16.15
N GLU A 30 9.11 -1.31 -15.55
CA GLU A 30 10.27 -0.44 -15.80
C GLU A 30 10.69 -0.41 -17.28
N GLN A 31 10.50 -1.51 -18.02
CA GLN A 31 10.69 -1.49 -19.48
C GLN A 31 9.52 -0.77 -20.18
N GLY A 32 8.29 -0.95 -19.69
CA GLY A 32 7.09 -0.34 -20.27
C GLY A 32 7.13 1.20 -20.28
N ILE A 33 7.76 1.82 -19.28
CA ILE A 33 7.89 3.29 -19.22
C ILE A 33 8.86 3.87 -20.27
N GLN A 34 9.74 3.05 -20.87
CA GLN A 34 10.75 3.56 -21.81
C GLN A 34 10.14 4.18 -23.08
N ASN A 35 8.93 3.79 -23.46
CA ASN A 35 8.28 4.28 -24.68
C ASN A 35 7.27 5.40 -24.42
N LEU A 36 7.16 5.88 -23.18
CA LEU A 36 6.21 6.92 -22.80
C LEU A 36 6.77 8.32 -23.05
N ASP A 37 5.88 9.25 -23.43
CA ASP A 37 6.19 10.67 -23.52
C ASP A 37 6.22 11.35 -22.13
N LEU A 38 6.70 12.60 -22.06
CA LEU A 38 6.80 13.33 -20.79
C LEU A 38 5.47 13.48 -20.04
N ILE A 39 4.35 13.66 -20.75
CA ILE A 39 3.03 13.83 -20.13
C ILE A 39 2.61 12.50 -19.50
N GLN A 40 2.78 11.41 -20.23
CA GLN A 40 2.51 10.05 -19.76
C GLN A 40 3.40 9.68 -18.58
N LEU A 41 4.71 9.99 -18.64
CA LEU A 41 5.65 9.74 -17.54
C LEU A 41 5.27 10.52 -16.28
N LYS A 42 4.87 11.79 -16.40
CA LYS A 42 4.37 12.59 -15.27
C LYS A 42 3.09 11.99 -14.67
N LYS A 43 2.20 11.45 -15.50
CA LYS A 43 1.00 10.75 -15.04
C LYS A 43 1.36 9.47 -14.28
N VAL A 44 2.28 8.66 -14.80
CA VAL A 44 2.78 7.46 -14.12
C VAL A 44 3.37 7.82 -12.76
N LEU A 45 4.22 8.84 -12.65
CA LEU A 45 4.76 9.29 -11.35
C LEU A 45 3.66 9.60 -10.33
N LYS A 46 2.66 10.37 -10.74
CA LYS A 46 1.57 10.78 -9.86
C LYS A 46 0.70 9.59 -9.43
N ASP A 47 0.26 8.78 -10.38
CA ASP A 47 -0.65 7.66 -10.11
C ASP A 47 0.03 6.58 -9.25
N ASN A 48 1.30 6.30 -9.55
CA ASN A 48 2.15 5.40 -8.78
C ASN A 48 2.37 5.91 -7.34
N TRP A 49 2.68 7.19 -7.16
CA TRP A 49 2.82 7.79 -5.83
C TRP A 49 1.52 7.76 -5.02
N ASP A 50 0.40 8.12 -5.65
CA ASP A 50 -0.92 8.09 -5.01
C ASP A 50 -1.27 6.65 -4.57
N ASN A 51 -0.94 5.64 -5.38
CA ASN A 51 -1.15 4.24 -5.04
C ASN A 51 -0.24 3.77 -3.89
N HIS A 52 1.06 4.11 -3.96
CA HIS A 52 2.04 3.82 -2.90
C HIS A 52 1.58 4.35 -1.55
N HIS A 53 1.25 5.65 -1.48
CA HIS A 53 0.83 6.29 -0.23
C HIS A 53 -0.47 5.67 0.31
N ARG A 54 -1.42 5.31 -0.56
CA ARG A 54 -2.64 4.60 -0.15
C ARG A 54 -2.34 3.20 0.40
N LEU A 55 -1.43 2.44 -0.22
CA LEU A 55 -1.02 1.13 0.27
C LEU A 55 -0.39 1.24 1.66
N VAL A 56 0.62 2.10 1.82
CA VAL A 56 1.30 2.33 3.11
C VAL A 56 0.30 2.73 4.19
N LYS A 57 -0.56 3.73 3.92
CA LYS A 57 -1.57 4.20 4.87
C LYS A 57 -2.53 3.08 5.30
N ASN A 58 -3.08 2.33 4.34
CA ASN A 58 -4.06 1.29 4.66
C ASN A 58 -3.41 0.08 5.34
N MET A 59 -2.17 -0.26 4.97
CA MET A 59 -1.38 -1.31 5.61
C MET A 59 -1.09 -0.96 7.07
N ASN A 60 -0.59 0.24 7.34
CA ASN A 60 -0.32 0.70 8.71
C ASN A 60 -1.60 0.72 9.54
N ALA A 61 -2.72 1.18 8.97
CA ALA A 61 -4.02 1.13 9.64
C ALA A 61 -4.44 -0.30 9.96
N LEU A 62 -4.26 -1.25 9.03
CA LEU A 62 -4.58 -2.66 9.26
C LEU A 62 -3.72 -3.28 10.37
N MET A 63 -2.42 -3.01 10.38
CA MET A 63 -1.51 -3.47 11.44
C MET A 63 -1.90 -2.90 12.81
N GLN A 64 -2.21 -1.61 12.89
CA GLN A 64 -2.64 -0.99 14.16
C GLN A 64 -3.97 -1.56 14.66
N LEU A 65 -4.90 -1.89 13.77
CA LEU A 65 -6.15 -2.55 14.12
C LEU A 65 -5.92 -3.98 14.62
N ASP A 66 -4.99 -4.72 14.01
CA ASP A 66 -4.63 -6.06 14.45
C ASP A 66 -3.99 -6.05 15.85
N ILE A 67 -3.06 -5.13 16.10
CA ILE A 67 -2.46 -4.90 17.43
C ILE A 67 -3.53 -4.54 18.45
N SER A 68 -4.43 -3.62 18.09
CA SER A 68 -5.55 -3.22 18.96
C SER A 68 -6.46 -4.40 19.29
N TRP A 69 -6.73 -5.29 18.34
CA TRP A 69 -7.55 -6.47 18.59
C TRP A 69 -6.81 -7.51 19.42
N ALA A 70 -5.52 -7.72 19.17
CA ALA A 70 -4.69 -8.62 19.96
C ALA A 70 -4.66 -8.20 21.44
N ALA A 71 -4.60 -6.88 21.71
CA ALA A 71 -4.68 -6.35 23.06
C ALA A 71 -6.01 -6.69 23.75
N LEU A 72 -7.15 -6.67 23.03
CA LEU A 72 -8.44 -7.08 23.58
C LEU A 72 -8.52 -8.59 23.87
N ILE A 73 -7.71 -9.41 23.20
CA ILE A 73 -7.72 -10.88 23.34
C ILE A 73 -6.95 -11.33 24.58
N MET A 74 -5.89 -10.60 24.99
CA MET A 74 -5.01 -11.04 26.08
C MET A 74 -5.78 -11.41 27.35
N ASP A 75 -6.88 -10.72 27.63
CA ASP A 75 -7.69 -10.92 28.84
C ASP A 75 -9.12 -11.41 28.55
N ASN A 76 -9.48 -11.75 27.30
CA ASN A 76 -10.86 -12.12 26.94
C ASN A 76 -10.94 -13.30 25.93
N PRO A 77 -11.25 -14.52 26.41
CA PRO A 77 -11.42 -15.70 25.55
C PRO A 77 -12.53 -15.55 24.49
N SER A 78 -13.58 -14.76 24.77
CA SER A 78 -14.67 -14.53 23.81
C SER A 78 -14.19 -13.73 22.60
N GLU A 79 -13.28 -12.77 22.80
CA GLU A 79 -12.67 -11.98 21.72
C GLU A 79 -11.78 -12.84 20.82
N ARG A 80 -11.08 -13.83 21.41
CA ARG A 80 -10.29 -14.80 20.64
C ARG A 80 -11.17 -15.59 19.67
N ARG A 81 -12.33 -16.04 20.14
CA ARG A 81 -13.31 -16.75 19.31
C ARG A 81 -13.85 -15.84 18.20
N GLN A 82 -14.22 -14.61 18.54
CA GLN A 82 -14.71 -13.63 17.56
C GLN A 82 -13.68 -13.29 16.47
N LYS A 83 -12.38 -13.18 16.81
CA LYS A 83 -11.32 -12.97 15.83
C LYS A 83 -11.19 -14.15 14.88
N ARG A 84 -11.27 -15.38 15.40
CA ARG A 84 -11.25 -16.60 14.60
C ARG A 84 -12.43 -16.67 13.63
N GLU A 85 -13.66 -16.51 14.13
CA GLU A 85 -14.89 -16.54 13.32
C GLU A 85 -14.88 -15.46 12.23
N PHE A 86 -14.35 -14.27 12.54
CA PHE A 86 -14.18 -13.21 11.56
C PHE A 86 -13.19 -13.59 10.45
N ILE A 87 -12.02 -14.15 10.80
CA ILE A 87 -11.01 -14.60 9.83
C ILE A 87 -11.55 -15.73 8.95
N GLU A 88 -12.29 -16.68 9.52
CA GLU A 88 -12.93 -17.77 8.78
C GLU A 88 -13.96 -17.23 7.77
N SER A 89 -14.75 -16.23 8.16
CA SER A 89 -15.81 -15.68 7.31
C SER A 89 -15.32 -14.69 6.24
N ASN A 90 -14.26 -13.91 6.54
CA ASN A 90 -13.82 -12.79 5.70
C ASN A 90 -12.45 -13.03 5.04
N GLY A 91 -11.82 -14.15 5.36
CA GLY A 91 -10.45 -14.47 4.97
C GLY A 91 -9.41 -13.83 5.89
N ASN A 92 -8.24 -14.47 5.94
CA ASN A 92 -7.14 -14.01 6.78
C ASN A 92 -6.52 -12.72 6.21
N TYR A 93 -6.79 -11.59 6.86
CA TYR A 93 -6.22 -10.30 6.45
C TYR A 93 -4.70 -10.23 6.57
N ALA A 94 -4.09 -11.08 7.40
CA ALA A 94 -2.64 -11.28 7.45
C ALA A 94 -2.04 -11.67 6.08
N ALA A 95 -2.80 -12.41 5.26
CA ALA A 95 -2.35 -12.83 3.94
C ALA A 95 -2.12 -11.64 2.99
N LEU A 96 -2.64 -10.45 3.31
CA LEU A 96 -2.40 -9.25 2.52
C LEU A 96 -1.04 -8.61 2.79
N TRP A 97 -0.35 -8.96 3.87
CA TRP A 97 0.89 -8.28 4.28
C TRP A 97 1.99 -8.40 3.23
N GLU A 98 2.23 -9.62 2.73
CA GLU A 98 3.30 -9.86 1.75
C GLU A 98 3.00 -9.16 0.42
N SER A 99 1.80 -9.35 -0.15
CA SER A 99 1.43 -8.70 -1.41
C SER A 99 1.44 -7.17 -1.29
N CYS A 100 1.02 -6.62 -0.15
CA CYS A 100 1.09 -5.19 0.10
C CYS A 100 2.54 -4.70 0.18
N SER A 101 3.41 -5.40 0.91
CA SER A 101 4.83 -5.05 0.98
C SER A 101 5.51 -5.11 -0.40
N GLN A 102 5.20 -6.13 -1.20
CA GLN A 102 5.73 -6.26 -2.56
C GLN A 102 5.26 -5.11 -3.45
N ALA A 103 3.96 -4.78 -3.42
CA ALA A 103 3.41 -3.65 -4.16
C ALA A 103 4.05 -2.33 -3.72
N ILE A 104 4.20 -2.07 -2.41
CA ILE A 104 4.86 -0.85 -1.90
C ILE A 104 6.29 -0.71 -2.47
N ARG A 105 7.07 -1.80 -2.46
CA ARG A 105 8.42 -1.83 -3.03
C ARG A 105 8.41 -1.62 -4.55
N HIS A 106 7.48 -2.26 -5.26
CA HIS A 106 7.32 -2.11 -6.70
C HIS A 106 7.00 -0.67 -7.07
N ASN A 107 5.98 -0.06 -6.44
CA ASN A 107 5.61 1.33 -6.66
C ASN A 107 6.80 2.28 -6.42
N LYS A 108 7.59 2.05 -5.37
CA LYS A 108 8.82 2.81 -5.10
C LYS A 108 9.84 2.70 -6.25
N ARG A 109 10.15 1.49 -6.70
CA ARG A 109 11.10 1.25 -7.81
C ARG A 109 10.64 1.91 -9.10
N LEU A 110 9.36 1.74 -9.45
CA LEU A 110 8.79 2.35 -10.64
C LEU A 110 8.84 3.88 -10.56
N TYR A 111 8.63 4.47 -9.38
CA TYR A 111 8.72 5.92 -9.21
C TYR A 111 10.15 6.40 -9.45
N GLU A 112 11.13 5.76 -8.82
CA GLU A 112 12.55 6.08 -9.01
C GLU A 112 12.97 5.94 -10.48
N ALA A 113 12.58 4.85 -11.14
CA ALA A 113 12.85 4.61 -12.55
C ALA A 113 12.21 5.69 -13.44
N THR A 114 10.95 6.05 -13.19
CA THR A 114 10.24 7.08 -13.96
C THR A 114 10.87 8.45 -13.75
N MET A 115 11.26 8.80 -12.51
CA MET A 115 11.96 10.07 -12.25
C MET A 115 13.31 10.14 -12.98
N ARG A 116 14.14 9.09 -12.87
CA ARG A 116 15.44 9.04 -13.55
C ARG A 116 15.26 9.21 -15.05
N LEU A 117 14.25 8.56 -15.62
CA LEU A 117 13.96 8.64 -17.05
C LEU A 117 13.55 10.06 -17.49
N ILE A 118 12.70 10.74 -16.71
CA ILE A 118 12.33 12.13 -17.00
C ILE A 118 13.55 13.03 -16.90
N LEU A 119 14.34 12.94 -15.83
CA LEU A 119 15.53 13.78 -15.65
C LEU A 119 16.56 13.57 -16.77
N GLN A 120 16.68 12.34 -17.27
CA GLN A 120 17.59 12.02 -18.39
C GLN A 120 17.10 12.61 -19.72
N ARG A 121 15.78 12.55 -20.01
CA ARG A 121 15.21 12.96 -21.31
C ARG A 121 14.79 14.43 -21.35
N HIS A 122 14.47 14.99 -20.18
CA HIS A 122 13.90 16.32 -19.99
C HIS A 122 14.51 16.95 -18.72
N PRO A 123 15.81 17.32 -18.73
CA PRO A 123 16.51 17.84 -17.55
C PRO A 123 15.86 19.11 -16.99
N ASP A 124 15.21 19.92 -17.83
CA ASP A 124 14.52 21.15 -17.45
C ASP A 124 13.06 20.91 -16.97
N ALA A 125 12.62 19.65 -16.89
CA ALA A 125 11.26 19.35 -16.44
C ALA A 125 11.11 19.71 -14.96
N ASN A 126 10.19 20.64 -14.66
CA ASN A 126 9.77 20.89 -13.28
C ASN A 126 9.04 19.66 -12.74
N LEU A 127 9.72 18.91 -11.86
CA LEU A 127 9.21 17.71 -11.23
C LEU A 127 8.75 18.04 -9.80
N PRO A 128 7.56 17.57 -9.38
CA PRO A 128 7.22 17.56 -7.97
C PRO A 128 8.09 16.48 -7.30
N ILE A 129 9.27 16.87 -6.79
CA ILE A 129 10.17 15.95 -6.09
C ILE A 129 9.53 15.59 -4.75
N ARG A 130 8.81 14.47 -4.75
CA ARG A 130 8.18 13.89 -3.55
C ARG A 130 8.69 12.47 -3.37
N LEU A 131 9.99 12.37 -3.11
CA LEU A 131 10.62 11.15 -2.60
C LEU A 131 12.01 11.50 -2.07
N ILE A 132 12.05 12.12 -0.88
CA ILE A 132 13.32 12.34 -0.16
C ILE A 132 13.28 11.81 1.29
N PHE A 133 12.14 11.52 1.92
CA PHE A 133 12.15 11.26 3.38
C PHE A 133 11.47 9.99 3.94
N GLU A 134 10.92 9.07 3.13
CA GLU A 134 10.32 7.82 3.66
C GLU A 134 11.10 6.54 3.30
N ILE A 135 12.35 6.68 2.87
CA ILE A 135 13.20 5.54 2.47
C ILE A 135 14.02 4.98 3.65
N PHE A 136 14.18 5.70 4.75
CA PHE A 136 15.18 5.37 5.78
C PHE A 136 14.70 4.53 6.98
N ASP A 137 13.45 4.08 7.05
CA ASP A 137 12.93 3.38 8.26
C ASP A 137 12.42 1.94 8.02
N TYR A 138 13.04 1.18 7.11
CA TYR A 138 12.80 -0.27 7.03
C TYR A 138 14.09 -1.06 6.70
N SER A 139 15.18 -0.77 7.40
CA SER A 139 16.35 -1.65 7.53
C SER A 139 16.29 -2.41 8.84
#